data_AF-A0A9E3TWB0-F1
#
_entry.id   AF-A0A9E3TWB0-F1
#
_cell.length_a   1.000
_cell.length_b   1.000
_cell.length_c   1.000
_cell.angle_alpha   90.00
_cell.angle_beta   90.00
_cell.angle_gamma   90.00
#
_symmetry.space_group_name_H-M   'P 1'
#
loop_
_entity.id
_entity.type
_entity.pdbx_description
1 polymer ?
#
loop_
_entity_poly.entity_id
_entity_poly.type
_entity_poly.pdbx_seq_one_letter_code
_entity_poly.pdbx_strand_id
1 'polypeptide(L)'
;MATLTDTHGFIKQLVQAGVPEKQAEAIVEGVQELNLTVLVSKDELELALARLETRFTTRLAAFLSIAVAVQSAIIALIKIFP
;
A
#
# COMPACT_ATOMS: atom_id res chain seq x y z
N MET A 1 14.07 -2.76 -0.80
CA MET A 1 15.48 -2.71 -0.34
C MET A 1 15.45 -2.92 1.16
N ALA A 2 15.95 -4.06 1.67
CA ALA A 2 16.02 -4.29 3.11
C ALA A 2 17.16 -3.43 3.67
N THR A 3 16.83 -2.35 4.36
CA THR A 3 17.81 -1.58 5.13
C THR A 3 18.20 -2.41 6.34
N LEU A 4 19.32 -3.15 6.22
CA LEU A 4 19.97 -3.78 7.37
C LEU A 4 20.31 -2.65 8.35
N THR A 5 19.52 -2.52 9.42
CA THR A 5 19.79 -1.53 10.45
C THR A 5 21.03 -1.99 11.20
N ASP A 6 22.11 -1.19 11.20
CA ASP A 6 23.34 -1.51 11.94
C ASP A 6 23.07 -1.37 13.44
N THR A 7 22.59 -2.47 14.02
CA THR A 7 22.28 -2.66 15.43
C THR A 7 23.45 -2.25 16.33
N HIS A 8 24.68 -2.56 15.91
CA HIS A 8 25.87 -2.33 16.71
C HIS A 8 26.33 -0.86 16.66
N GLY A 9 26.26 -0.24 15.48
CA GLY A 9 26.49 1.20 15.33
C GLY A 9 25.49 2.03 16.15
N PHE A 10 24.22 1.61 16.17
CA PHE A 10 23.17 2.31 16.91
C PHE A 10 23.32 2.18 18.44
N ILE A 11 23.67 0.99 18.95
CA ILE A 11 23.99 0.81 20.38
C ILE A 11 25.16 1.71 20.79
N LYS A 12 26.23 1.79 19.99
CA LYS A 12 27.38 2.66 20.27
C LYS A 12 27.00 4.13 20.34
N GLN A 13 26.13 4.60 19.46
CA GLN A 13 25.65 5.98 19.49
C GLN A 13 24.82 6.27 20.74
N LEU A 14 23.95 5.35 21.14
CA LEU A 14 23.15 5.48 22.37
C LEU A 14 24.05 5.52 23.62
N VAL A 15 25.06 4.65 23.67
CA VAL A 15 26.04 4.65 24.77
C VAL A 15 26.86 5.94 24.79
N GLN A 16 27.29 6.45 23.63
CA GLN A 16 27.98 7.75 23.54
C GLN A 16 27.09 8.93 23.94
N ALA A 17 25.77 8.82 23.75
CA ALA A 17 24.79 9.79 24.22
C ALA A 17 24.47 9.67 25.73
N GLY A 18 25.12 8.74 26.44
CA GLY A 18 24.98 8.54 27.88
C GLY A 18 23.89 7.54 28.28
N VAL A 19 23.34 6.78 27.34
CA VAL A 19 22.40 5.70 27.64
C VAL A 19 23.20 4.49 28.18
N PRO A 20 22.84 3.92 29.35
CA PRO A 20 23.46 2.69 29.83
C PRO A 20 23.35 1.56 28.81
N GLU A 21 24.42 0.78 28.64
CA GLU A 21 24.53 -0.26 27.59
C GLU A 21 23.34 -1.23 27.57
N LYS A 22 22.91 -1.73 28.72
CA LYS A 22 21.73 -2.60 28.82
C LYS A 22 20.42 -1.93 28.37
N GLN A 23 20.30 -0.62 28.57
CA GLN A 23 19.15 0.15 28.08
C GLN A 23 19.27 0.39 26.57
N ALA A 24 20.47 0.66 26.07
CA ALA A 24 20.71 0.80 24.64
C ALA A 24 20.37 -0.50 23.90
N GLU A 25 20.81 -1.66 24.40
CA GLU A 25 20.46 -2.98 23.85
C GLU A 25 18.95 -3.19 23.81
N ALA A 26 18.23 -2.93 24.91
CA ALA A 26 16.78 -3.09 24.97
C ALA A 26 16.02 -2.15 24.01
N ILE A 27 16.51 -0.91 23.85
CA ILE A 27 15.94 0.05 22.88
C ILE A 27 16.12 -0.48 21.46
N VAL A 28 17.30 -0.99 21.13
CA VAL A 28 17.58 -1.50 19.79
C VAL A 28 16.80 -2.79 19.51
N GLU A 29 16.65 -3.66 20.50
CA GLU A 29 15.82 -4.88 20.41
C GLU A 29 14.35 -4.54 20.13
N GLY A 30 13.77 -3.56 20.84
CA GLY A 30 12.41 -3.07 20.57
C GLY A 30 12.25 -2.43 19.19
N VAL A 31 13.27 -1.70 18.70
CA VAL A 31 13.26 -1.13 17.35
C VAL A 31 13.34 -2.22 16.27
N GLN A 32 14.10 -3.29 16.50
CA GLN A 32 14.12 -4.45 15.61
C GLN A 32 12.77 -5.16 15.58
N GLU A 33 12.13 -5.34 16.73
CA GLU A 33 10.82 -5.98 16.84
C GLU A 33 9.74 -5.19 16.07
N LEU A 34 9.80 -3.84 16.13
CA LEU A 34 8.97 -2.96 15.31
C LEU A 34 9.28 -3.10 13.82
N ASN A 35 10.56 -3.15 13.43
CA ASN A 35 10.97 -3.33 12.03
C ASN A 35 10.58 -4.70 11.43
N LEU A 36 10.48 -5.75 12.25
CA LEU A 36 10.06 -7.10 11.81
C LEU A 36 8.56 -7.20 11.55
N THR A 37 7.78 -6.28 12.12
CA THR A 37 6.36 -6.12 11.76
C THR A 37 6.32 -5.32 10.47
N VAL A 38 6.29 -6.00 9.31
CA VAL A 38 6.34 -5.42 7.95
C VAL A 38 5.66 -4.06 7.90
N LEU A 39 6.43 -2.99 8.10
CA LEU A 39 5.94 -1.63 8.03
C LEU A 39 5.81 -1.33 6.54
N VAL A 40 4.64 -1.64 5.99
CA VAL A 40 4.24 -1.09 4.69
C VAL A 40 4.32 0.42 4.84
N SER A 41 5.17 1.06 4.03
CA SER A 41 5.27 2.51 4.06
C SER A 41 3.91 3.11 3.69
N LYS A 42 3.60 4.30 4.21
CA LYS A 42 2.35 4.99 3.86
C LYS A 42 2.22 5.12 2.34
N ASP A 43 3.31 5.44 1.66
CA ASP A 43 3.39 5.57 0.21
C ASP A 43 3.06 4.25 -0.52
N GLU A 44 3.55 3.11 -0.03
CA GLU A 44 3.21 1.79 -0.60
C GLU A 44 1.73 1.44 -0.40
N LEU A 45 1.16 1.77 0.76
CA LEU A 45 -0.25 1.57 1.03
C LEU A 45 -1.13 2.46 0.14
N GLU A 46 -0.80 3.74 0.02
CA GLU A 46 -1.49 4.68 -0.86
C GLU A 46 -1.41 4.25 -2.32
N LEU A 47 -0.25 3.77 -2.78
CA LEU A 47 -0.08 3.24 -4.13
C LEU A 47 -0.94 1.98 -4.36
N ALA A 48 -1.03 1.08 -3.38
CA ALA A 48 -1.89 -0.09 -3.46
C ALA A 48 -3.37 0.29 -3.51
N LEU A 49 -3.80 1.26 -2.70
CA LEU A 49 -5.16 1.79 -2.70
C LEU A 49 -5.50 2.47 -4.02
N ALA A 50 -4.63 3.34 -4.55
CA ALA A 50 -4.83 4.01 -5.83
C ALA A 50 -4.94 3.02 -6.99
N ARG A 51 -4.14 1.95 -6.98
CA ARG A 51 -4.25 0.85 -7.97
C ARG A 51 -5.57 0.12 -7.86
N LEU A 52 -6.05 -0.13 -6.63
CA LEU A 52 -7.32 -0.80 -6.40
C LEU A 52 -8.48 0.07 -6.87
N GLU A 53 -8.48 1.35 -6.50
CA GLU A 53 -9.47 2.34 -6.93
C GLU A 53 -9.51 2.45 -8.46
N THR A 54 -8.35 2.59 -9.11
CA THR A 54 -8.26 2.66 -10.57
C THR A 54 -8.86 1.43 -11.24
N ARG A 55 -8.55 0.23 -10.74
CA ARG A 55 -9.11 -1.03 -11.27
C ARG A 55 -10.63 -1.10 -11.08
N PHE A 56 -11.14 -0.70 -9.92
CA PHE A 56 -12.57 -0.68 -9.65
C PHE A 56 -13.29 0.32 -10.56
N THR A 57 -12.81 1.56 -10.61
CA THR A 57 -13.39 2.63 -11.44
C THR A 57 -13.41 2.24 -12.92
N THR A 58 -12.33 1.63 -13.42
CA THR A 58 -12.24 1.18 -14.82
C THR A 58 -13.24 0.07 -15.12
N ARG A 59 -13.40 -0.91 -14.21
CA ARG A 59 -14.38 -2.00 -14.37
C ARG A 59 -15.81 -1.47 -14.31
N LEU A 60 -16.11 -0.56 -13.40
CA LEU A 60 -17.43 0.06 -13.31
C LEU A 60 -17.76 0.86 -14.57
N ALA A 61 -16.82 1.67 -15.07
CA ALA A 61 -16.99 2.41 -16.32
C ALA A 61 -17.24 1.47 -17.51
N ALA A 62 -16.51 0.35 -17.59
CA ALA A 62 -16.71 -0.65 -18.63
C ALA A 62 -18.12 -1.29 -18.55
N PHE A 63 -18.57 -1.70 -17.36
CA PHE A 63 -19.90 -2.28 -17.20
C PHE A 63 -21.02 -1.29 -17.57
N LEU A 64 -20.89 -0.04 -17.14
CA LEU A 64 -21.86 1.02 -17.49
C LEU A 64 -21.89 1.26 -19.01
N SER A 65 -20.72 1.30 -19.65
CA SER A 65 -20.63 1.49 -21.10
C SER A 65 -21.26 0.33 -21.86
N ILE A 66 -21.04 -0.91 -21.43
CA ILE A 66 -21.65 -2.10 -22.01
C ILE A 66 -23.17 -2.06 -21.84
N ALA A 67 -23.68 -1.71 -20.66
CA ALA A 67 -25.12 -1.62 -20.41
C ALA A 67 -25.79 -0.60 -21.33
N VAL A 68 -25.19 0.60 -21.48
CA VAL A 68 -25.69 1.64 -22.37
C VAL A 68 -25.64 1.20 -23.84
N ALA A 69 -24.57 0.53 -24.25
CA ALA A 69 -24.42 0.02 -25.62
C ALA A 69 -25.49 -1.04 -25.94
N VAL A 70 -25.73 -1.98 -25.03
CA VAL A 70 -26.77 -3.02 -25.16
C VAL A 70 -28.16 -2.38 -25.25
N GLN A 71 -28.48 -1.44 -24.36
CA GLN A 71 -29.77 -0.75 -24.38
C GLN A 71 -29.99 0.02 -25.69
N SER A 72 -28.95 0.72 -26.16
CA SER A 72 -28.99 1.45 -27.43
C SER A 72 -29.20 0.53 -28.63
N ALA A 73 -28.53 -0.64 -28.64
CA ALA A 73 -28.68 -1.64 -29.68
C ALA A 73 -30.11 -2.21 -29.73
N ILE A 74 -30.72 -2.48 -28.56
CA ILE A 74 -32.11 -2.95 -28.49
C ILE A 74 -33.07 -1.89 -29.04
N ILE A 75 -32.90 -0.62 -28.64
CA ILE A 75 -33.75 0.48 -29.14
C ILE A 75 -33.61 0.63 -30.65
N ALA A 76 -32.38 0.52 -31.18
CA ALA A 76 -32.14 0.58 -32.62
C ALA A 76 -32.81 -0.58 -33.36
N LEU A 77 -32.73 -1.80 -32.81
CA LEU A 77 -33.38 -2.98 -33.39
C LEU A 77 -34.91 -2.82 -33.45
N ILE A 78 -35.54 -2.32 -32.38
CA ILE A 78 -36.98 -2.06 -32.34
C ILE A 78 -37.39 -1.02 -33.39
N LYS A 79 -36.59 0.03 -33.59
CA LYS A 79 -36.89 1.07 -34.60
C LYS A 79 -36.76 0.57 -36.04
N ILE A 80 -35.91 -0.43 -36.29
CA ILE A 80 -35.65 -0.98 -37.62
C ILE A 80 -36.75 -1.98 -38.04
N PHE A 81 -37.36 -2.66 -37.08
CA PHE A 81 -38.50 -3.56 -37.31
C PHE A 81 -39.78 -2.94 -36.71
N PRO A 82 -40.47 -2.05 -37.45
CA PRO A 82 -41.74 -1.47 -37.00
C PRO A 82 -42.86 -2.51 -36.85
#